data_AF-A0A2G2JRG0-F1
#
_entry.id   AF-A0A2G2JRG0-F1
#
_cell.length_a   1.000
_cell.length_b   1.000
_cell.length_c   1.000
_cell.angle_alpha   90.00
_cell.angle_beta   90.00
_cell.angle_gamma   90.00
#
_symmetry.space_group_name_H-M   'P 1'
#
loop_
_entity.id
_entity.type
_entity.pdbx_description
1 polymer ?
#
loop_
_entity_poly.entity_id
_entity_poly.type
_entity_poly.pdbx_seq_one_letter_code
_entity_poly.pdbx_strand_id
1 'polypeptide(L)'
;MPVQALPVCSDRDSKVASDDYALGLFRKQGEIFHPARVFKRHHTSRHKEVASYVSVRDKYYSIFTLVDIDCNARFIKRTRQGD
;
A
#
# COMPACT_ATOMS: atom_id res chain seq x y z
N MET A 1 -26.87 21.85 -5.22
CA MET A 1 -25.92 21.20 -4.29
C MET A 1 -24.65 20.88 -5.08
N PRO A 2 -23.48 21.45 -4.77
CA PRO A 2 -22.27 21.06 -5.47
C PRO A 2 -21.99 19.59 -5.14
N VAL A 3 -21.79 18.77 -6.16
CA VAL A 3 -21.34 17.39 -6.00
C VAL A 3 -19.93 17.48 -5.42
N GLN A 4 -19.79 17.32 -4.11
CA GLN A 4 -18.49 17.16 -3.48
C GLN A 4 -17.85 15.93 -4.13
N ALA A 5 -16.75 16.13 -4.85
CA ALA A 5 -15.96 15.02 -5.35
C ALA A 5 -15.57 14.19 -4.12
N LEU A 6 -16.05 12.94 -4.06
CA LEU A 6 -15.61 11.98 -3.03
C LEU A 6 -14.08 12.05 -2.98
N PRO A 7 -13.45 12.08 -1.79
CA PRO A 7 -12.00 12.03 -1.68
C PRO A 7 -11.53 10.83 -2.50
N VAL A 8 -10.79 11.10 -3.58
CA VAL A 8 -10.23 10.04 -4.40
C VAL A 8 -8.79 9.95 -3.97
N CYS A 9 -8.46 8.97 -3.12
CA CYS A 9 -7.08 8.63 -2.86
C CYS A 9 -6.36 8.45 -4.20
N SER A 10 -5.38 9.31 -4.51
CA SER A 10 -4.67 9.26 -5.80
C SER A 10 -3.76 8.04 -5.84
N ASP A 11 -3.28 7.62 -7.02
CA ASP A 11 -2.33 6.50 -7.08
C ASP A 11 -1.03 6.80 -6.33
N ARG A 12 -0.66 8.09 -6.22
CA ARG A 12 0.47 8.53 -5.42
C ARG A 12 0.19 8.37 -3.93
N ASP A 13 -0.95 8.87 -3.47
CA ASP A 13 -1.29 8.82 -2.03
C ASP A 13 -1.53 7.38 -1.59
N SER A 14 -2.12 6.54 -2.45
CA SER A 14 -2.29 5.11 -2.16
C SER A 14 -0.96 4.38 -1.99
N LYS A 15 0.07 4.76 -2.76
CA LYS A 15 1.42 4.22 -2.59
C LYS A 15 2.02 4.63 -1.25
N VAL A 16 1.94 5.91 -0.91
CA VAL A 16 2.44 6.44 0.38
C VAL A 16 1.73 5.77 1.56
N ALA A 17 0.41 5.67 1.52
CA ALA A 17 -0.36 5.00 2.58
C ALA A 17 0.01 3.51 2.74
N SER A 18 0.21 2.82 1.62
CA SER A 18 0.68 1.42 1.63
C SER A 18 2.08 1.29 2.21
N ASP A 19 2.98 2.19 1.81
CA ASP A 19 4.37 2.24 2.25
C ASP A 19 4.50 2.52 3.74
N ASP A 20 3.77 3.51 4.26
CA ASP A 20 3.71 3.83 5.69
C ASP A 20 3.17 2.64 6.50
N TYR A 21 2.13 1.98 6.00
CA TYR A 21 1.58 0.79 6.64
C TYR A 21 2.58 -0.38 6.64
N ALA A 22 3.26 -0.59 5.52
CA ALA A 22 4.26 -1.62 5.36
C ALA A 22 5.45 -1.42 6.32
N LEU A 23 5.92 -0.18 6.49
CA LEU A 23 6.92 0.17 7.50
C LEU A 23 6.40 -0.03 8.93
N GLY A 24 5.13 0.31 9.18
CA GLY A 24 4.46 0.11 10.46
C GLY A 24 4.44 -1.35 10.91
N LEU A 25 4.23 -2.30 9.99
CA LEU A 25 4.28 -3.74 10.27
C LEU A 25 5.64 -4.20 10.84
N PHE A 26 6.72 -3.53 10.48
CA PHE A 26 8.08 -3.82 10.95
C PHE A 26 8.56 -2.86 12.04
N ARG A 27 7.64 -2.21 12.77
CA ARG A 27 7.97 -1.20 13.80
C ARG A 27 8.90 -0.10 13.29
N LYS A 28 8.79 0.25 12.00
CA LYS A 28 9.66 1.22 11.30
C LYS A 28 11.15 0.85 11.27
N GLN A 29 11.49 -0.43 11.44
CA GLN A 29 12.87 -0.94 11.32
C GLN A 29 13.23 -1.39 9.90
N GLY A 30 12.30 -1.27 8.96
CA GLY A 30 12.50 -1.61 7.56
C GLY A 30 12.72 -0.39 6.70
N GLU A 31 13.22 -0.61 5.49
CA GLU A 31 13.41 0.41 4.46
C GLU A 31 12.64 0.03 3.20
N ILE A 32 12.20 1.04 2.45
CA ILE A 32 11.54 0.82 1.17
C ILE A 32 12.60 0.84 0.08
N PHE A 33 12.91 -0.33 -0.48
CA PHE A 33 13.97 -0.47 -1.48
C PHE A 33 13.44 -0.29 -2.92
N HIS A 34 12.12 -0.35 -3.12
CA HIS A 34 11.49 -0.17 -4.42
C HIS A 34 10.16 0.58 -4.29
N PRO A 35 9.85 1.54 -5.18
CA PRO A 35 8.61 2.29 -5.10
C PRO A 35 7.38 1.38 -5.14
N ALA A 36 6.39 1.69 -4.30
CA ALA A 36 5.14 0.96 -4.32
C ALA A 36 4.44 1.00 -5.68
N ARG A 37 3.72 -0.08 -5.98
CA ARG A 37 3.02 -0.27 -7.25
C ARG A 37 1.55 -0.58 -7.00
N VAL A 38 0.68 0.15 -7.68
CA VAL A 38 -0.76 -0.16 -7.73
C VAL A 38 -0.96 -1.29 -8.74
N PHE A 39 -1.54 -2.41 -8.30
CA PHE A 39 -1.78 -3.59 -9.13
C PHE A 39 -3.20 -3.64 -9.67
N LYS A 40 -4.18 -3.32 -8.83
CA LYS A 40 -5.60 -3.41 -9.18
C LYS A 40 -6.34 -2.22 -8.64
N ARG A 41 -7.39 -1.83 -9.37
CA ARG A 41 -8.41 -0.90 -8.93
C ARG A 41 -9.76 -1.59 -9.05
N HIS A 42 -10.41 -1.82 -7.92
CA HIS A 42 -11.71 -2.47 -7.89
C HIS A 42 -12.79 -1.52 -8.43
N HIS A 43 -13.59 -1.96 -9.41
CA HIS A 43 -14.45 -1.07 -10.18
C HIS A 43 -15.56 -0.41 -9.33
N THR A 44 -16.22 -1.18 -8.46
CA THR A 44 -17.36 -0.70 -7.64
C THR A 44 -16.91 0.03 -6.38
N SER A 45 -16.05 -0.60 -5.57
CA SER A 45 -15.58 -0.02 -4.29
C SER A 45 -14.45 1.01 -4.47
N ARG A 46 -13.85 1.11 -5.65
CA ARG A 46 -12.66 1.94 -5.94
C ARG A 46 -11.43 1.64 -5.09
N HIS A 47 -11.46 0.58 -4.28
CA HIS A 47 -10.31 0.14 -3.52
C HIS A 47 -9.16 -0.23 -4.44
N LYS A 48 -7.94 0.03 -4.00
CA LYS A 48 -6.73 -0.29 -4.75
C LYS A 48 -5.93 -1.35 -4.03
N GLU A 49 -5.50 -2.36 -4.79
CA GLU A 49 -4.49 -3.29 -4.31
C GLU A 49 -3.12 -2.67 -4.63
N VAL A 50 -2.34 -2.38 -3.59
CA VAL A 50 -1.03 -1.75 -3.69
C VAL A 50 0.01 -2.69 -3.10
N ALA A 51 1.13 -2.90 -3.77
CA ALA A 51 2.26 -3.61 -3.19
C ALA A 51 3.38 -2.64 -2.84
N SER A 52 3.88 -2.78 -1.61
CA SER A 52 5.04 -2.10 -1.05
C SER A 52 6.17 -3.11 -0.87
N TYR A 53 7.40 -2.65 -1.10
CA TYR A 53 8.58 -3.49 -1.11
C TYR A 53 9.53 -3.07 0.00
N VAL A 54 9.57 -3.86 1.06
CA VAL A 54 10.29 -3.53 2.28
C VAL A 54 11.46 -4.49 2.49
N SER A 55 12.64 -3.95 2.75
CA SER A 55 13.79 -4.69 3.25
C SER A 55 13.88 -4.51 4.76
N VAL A 56 14.16 -5.59 5.47
CA VAL A 56 14.41 -5.57 6.92
C VAL A 56 15.64 -6.42 7.16
N ARG A 57 16.76 -5.77 7.53
CA ARG A 57 18.08 -6.41 7.58
C ARG A 57 18.39 -7.03 6.21
N ASP A 58 18.61 -8.35 6.15
CA ASP A 58 18.93 -9.07 4.92
C ASP A 58 17.72 -9.77 4.28
N LYS A 59 16.50 -9.42 4.69
CA LYS A 59 15.27 -10.05 4.20
C LYS A 59 14.43 -9.07 3.42
N TYR A 60 13.92 -9.53 2.28
CA TYR A 60 13.07 -8.75 1.39
C TYR A 60 11.62 -9.24 1.47
N TYR A 61 10.69 -8.29 1.56
CA TYR A 61 9.27 -8.55 1.70
C TYR A 61 8.47 -7.76 0.67
N SER A 62 7.49 -8.42 0.08
CA SER A 62 6.39 -7.79 -0.65
C SER A 62 5.17 -7.74 0.26
N ILE A 63 4.76 -6.54 0.63
CA ILE A 63 3.56 -6.29 1.43
C ILE A 63 2.46 -5.82 0.50
N PHE A 64 1.33 -6.50 0.49
CA PHE A 64 0.18 -6.11 -0.29
C PHE A 64 -0.88 -5.54 0.64
N THR A 65 -1.35 -4.34 0.32
CA THR A 65 -2.37 -3.62 1.06
C THR A 65 -3.58 -3.33 0.18
N LEU A 66 -4.73 -3.23 0.82
CA LEU A 66 -5.94 -2.69 0.23
C LEU A 66 -6.09 -1.25 0.71
N VAL A 67 -6.02 -0.30 -0.21
CA VAL A 67 -6.21 1.12 0.09
C VAL A 67 -7.60 1.54 -0.34
N ASP A 68 -8.37 2.12 0.58
CA ASP A 68 -9.70 2.65 0.29
C ASP A 68 -9.67 4.06 -0.33
N ILE A 69 -10.85 4.64 -0.52
CA ILE A 69 -10.99 5.99 -1.11
C ILE A 69 -10.47 7.10 -0.18
N ASP A 70 -10.42 6.83 1.12
CA ASP A 70 -9.97 7.75 2.18
C ASP A 70 -8.46 7.57 2.50
N CYS A 71 -7.73 6.82 1.65
CA CYS A 71 -6.32 6.46 1.83
C CYS A 71 -6.02 5.62 3.08
N ASN A 72 -6.99 4.89 3.64
CA ASN A 72 -6.69 3.92 4.69
C ASN A 72 -6.15 2.64 4.07
N ALA A 73 -4.93 2.26 4.44
CA ALA A 73 -4.33 1.00 4.05
C ALA A 73 -4.72 -0.12 5.02
N ARG A 74 -5.11 -1.27 4.47
CA ARG A 74 -5.39 -2.51 5.22
C ARG A 74 -4.49 -3.64 4.73
N PHE A 75 -3.97 -4.44 5.66
CA PHE A 75 -3.16 -5.61 5.31
C PHE A 75 -3.97 -6.65 4.52
N ILE A 76 -3.41 -7.14 3.41
CA ILE A 76 -3.94 -8.30 2.69
C ILE A 76 -3.01 -9.50 2.90
N LYS A 77 -1.74 -9.34 2.50
CA LYS A 77 -0.76 -10.44 2.53
C LYS A 77 0.67 -9.90 2.61
N ARG A 78 1.56 -10.75 3.10
CA ARG A 78 3.01 -10.55 3.11
C ARG A 78 3.66 -11.77 2.46
N THR A 79 4.55 -11.52 1.52
CA THR A 79 5.36 -12.56 0.87
C THR A 79 6.81 -12.24 1.10
N ARG A 80 7.60 -13.22 1.56
CA ARG A 80 9.06 -13.11 1.59
C ARG A 80 9.58 -13.40 0.20
N GLN A 81 10.47 -12.55 -0.30
CA GLN A 81 11.10 -12.78 -1.60
C GLN A 81 12.35 -13.64 -1.41
N GLY A 82 12.49 -14.69 -2.23
CA GLY A 82 13.67 -15.56 -2.25
C GLY A 82 13.70 -16.68 -1.21
N ASP A 83 12.55 -17.04 -0.63
CA ASP A 83 12.31 -18.38 -0.07
C ASP A 83 11.79 -19.30 -1.18
#